data_AF-A0A813ZUW5-F1
#
_entry.id   AF-A0A813ZUW5-F1
#
_cell.length_a   1.000
_cell.length_b   1.000
_cell.length_c   1.000
_cell.angle_alpha   90.00
_cell.angle_beta   90.00
_cell.angle_gamma   90.00
#
_symmetry.space_group_name_H-M   'P 1'
#
loop_
_entity.id
_entity.type
_entity.pdbx_description
1 polymer ?
#
loop_
_entity_poly.entity_id
_entity_poly.type
_entity_poly.pdbx_seq_one_letter_code
_entity_poly.pdbx_strand_id
1 'polypeptide(L)'
;MTSFKSNEFYNSTNQLNNQSLNIQPPSYEQTIKPDSLDWEEKFHNVIALHEINQFYANKIKCLSKFKIVFVFDDSGSMKATLKKSPLNTYGLKATRWDELQYFAKIGIDIANLFNSNGTDVYFLNGNSVHNVSSFNNLAPYFQRAPSGYTPLSRVINSVLNNNNPMVLGDKKLLIVVVTDGEPTDDIGKSDIKGFKNVLKFRHPNIHTTIVSCTDDRITMSYLNNWDRFIPRLDVMDDFVSERKEVFRLKGSNFPFSFGDYVVKCIIGSIDMAFDQMDETISFRRSFKKRKDKCPVM
;
A
#
# COMPACT_ATOMS: atom_id res chain seq x y z
N MET A 1 -28.83 44.83 51.78
CA MET A 1 -28.40 43.44 51.52
C MET A 1 -29.05 42.97 50.23
N THR A 2 -28.27 43.11 49.16
CA THR A 2 -28.20 42.29 47.93
C THR A 2 -29.42 41.51 47.44
N SER A 3 -29.95 42.01 46.32
CA SER A 3 -30.69 41.30 45.27
C SER A 3 -29.85 40.19 44.64
N PHE A 4 -30.44 39.05 44.32
CA PHE A 4 -29.96 38.17 43.26
C PHE A 4 -31.12 37.76 42.34
N LYS A 5 -31.05 38.31 41.13
CA LYS A 5 -31.80 37.91 39.95
C LYS A 5 -31.26 36.59 39.41
N SER A 6 -32.16 35.79 38.86
CA SER A 6 -31.93 34.62 38.04
C SER A 6 -30.99 34.92 36.86
N ASN A 7 -29.84 34.25 36.82
CA ASN A 7 -28.96 34.24 35.65
C ASN A 7 -29.22 32.97 34.84
N GLU A 8 -29.57 33.20 33.57
CA GLU A 8 -29.63 32.25 32.48
C GLU A 8 -28.25 31.57 32.32
N PHE A 9 -28.25 30.24 32.33
CA PHE A 9 -27.07 29.47 31.97
C PHE A 9 -26.88 29.53 30.45
N TYR A 10 -25.83 30.24 30.05
CA TYR A 10 -25.25 30.21 28.71
C TYR A 10 -24.87 28.76 28.32
N ASN A 11 -25.51 28.24 27.28
CA ASN A 11 -25.04 27.08 26.54
C ASN A 11 -23.86 27.51 25.65
N SER A 12 -22.63 27.27 26.12
CA SER A 12 -21.44 27.35 25.28
C SER A 12 -21.19 25.98 24.64
N THR A 13 -21.88 25.71 23.54
CA THR A 13 -21.57 24.58 22.67
C THR A 13 -20.26 24.89 21.93
N ASN A 14 -19.18 24.21 22.33
CA ASN A 14 -17.92 24.18 21.59
C ASN A 14 -18.15 23.63 20.18
N GLN A 15 -18.33 24.53 19.21
CA GLN A 15 -18.12 24.24 17.79
C GLN A 15 -16.62 24.04 17.57
N LEU A 16 -16.16 22.79 17.68
CA LEU A 16 -14.87 22.39 17.14
C LEU A 16 -14.98 22.43 15.62
N ASN A 17 -14.35 23.46 15.04
CA ASN A 17 -14.14 23.68 13.62
C ASN A 17 -13.56 22.43 12.95
N ASN A 18 -14.43 21.64 12.29
CA ASN A 18 -14.05 20.79 11.17
C ASN A 18 -13.84 21.68 9.95
N GLN A 19 -12.74 22.43 9.93
CA GLN A 19 -12.18 22.95 8.68
C GLN A 19 -11.14 21.95 8.22
N SER A 20 -11.60 20.95 7.47
CA SER A 20 -10.76 20.25 6.51
C SER A 20 -10.18 21.31 5.59
N LEU A 21 -8.89 21.63 5.78
CA LEU A 21 -8.14 22.46 4.85
C LEU A 21 -8.23 21.77 3.48
N ASN A 22 -9.01 22.38 2.59
CA ASN A 22 -9.21 21.94 1.23
C ASN A 22 -7.94 22.27 0.44
N ILE A 23 -6.85 21.55 0.73
CA ILE A 23 -5.59 21.66 0.02
C ILE A 23 -5.80 20.91 -1.28
N GLN A 24 -6.00 21.64 -2.38
CA GLN A 24 -5.99 21.05 -3.70
C GLN A 24 -4.66 20.31 -3.91
N PRO A 25 -4.68 19.08 -4.45
CA PRO A 25 -3.45 18.38 -4.76
C PRO A 25 -2.59 19.21 -5.72
N PRO A 26 -1.24 19.22 -5.53
CA PRO A 26 -0.34 19.98 -6.38
C PRO A 26 -0.33 19.44 -7.82
N SER A 27 0.08 20.29 -8.77
CA SER A 27 0.31 19.88 -10.16
C SER A 27 1.37 18.77 -10.24
N TYR A 28 1.02 17.66 -10.91
CA TYR A 28 1.87 16.46 -11.05
C TYR A 28 2.83 16.50 -12.25
N GLU A 29 3.02 17.67 -12.87
CA GLU A 29 3.78 17.81 -14.12
C GLU A 29 5.31 17.69 -13.96
N GLN A 30 5.85 17.75 -12.74
CA GLN A 30 7.30 17.61 -12.54
C GLN A 30 7.69 16.14 -12.36
N THR A 31 7.95 15.47 -13.48
CA THR A 31 8.61 14.16 -13.50
C THR A 31 10.13 14.33 -13.38
N ILE A 32 10.76 13.63 -12.42
CA ILE A 32 12.21 13.45 -12.48
C ILE A 32 12.48 12.68 -13.77
N LYS A 33 13.28 13.24 -14.66
CA LYS A 33 13.70 12.54 -15.88
C LYS A 33 14.52 11.32 -15.44
N PRO A 34 14.01 10.09 -15.69
CA PRO A 34 14.86 8.91 -15.58
C PRO A 34 16.08 9.16 -16.48
N ASP A 35 17.27 8.76 -16.04
CA ASP A 35 18.53 8.92 -16.77
C ASP A 35 19.23 10.30 -16.64
N SER A 36 18.83 11.17 -15.70
CA SER A 36 19.71 12.27 -15.25
C SER A 36 20.81 11.73 -14.32
N LEU A 37 21.99 12.37 -14.28
CA LEU A 37 23.11 11.94 -13.41
C LEU A 37 22.68 11.83 -11.93
N ASP A 38 21.92 12.81 -11.43
CA ASP A 38 21.37 12.80 -10.07
C ASP A 38 20.36 11.66 -9.83
N TRP A 39 19.55 11.31 -10.84
CA TRP A 39 18.62 10.19 -10.75
C TRP A 39 19.34 8.84 -10.72
N GLU A 40 20.33 8.62 -11.58
CA GLU A 40 21.09 7.36 -11.62
C GLU A 40 21.85 7.12 -10.31
N GLU A 41 22.45 8.17 -9.73
CA GLU A 41 23.09 8.06 -8.41
C GLU A 41 22.07 7.69 -7.31
N LYS A 42 20.94 8.39 -7.25
CA LYS A 42 19.84 8.08 -6.32
C LYS A 42 19.32 6.66 -6.52
N PHE A 43 19.14 6.24 -7.77
CA PHE A 43 18.72 4.90 -8.13
C PHE A 43 19.70 3.86 -7.58
N HIS A 44 20.98 3.97 -7.92
CA HIS A 44 22.01 3.05 -7.42
C HIS A 44 22.09 3.01 -5.89
N ASN A 45 21.97 4.16 -5.23
CA ASN A 45 21.95 4.24 -3.76
C ASN A 45 20.75 3.48 -3.17
N VAL A 46 19.54 3.65 -3.72
CA VAL A 46 18.34 2.93 -3.26
C VAL A 46 18.47 1.42 -3.51
N ILE A 47 18.98 1.01 -4.68
CA ILE A 47 19.19 -0.41 -5.01
C ILE A 47 20.19 -1.05 -4.03
N ALA A 48 21.32 -0.38 -3.77
CA ALA A 48 22.34 -0.89 -2.87
C ALA A 48 21.87 -0.92 -1.41
N LEU A 49 21.22 0.15 -0.94
CA LEU A 49 20.75 0.29 0.43
C LEU A 49 19.75 -0.81 0.82
N HIS A 50 18.90 -1.21 -0.12
CA HIS A 50 17.83 -2.19 0.12
C HIS A 50 18.14 -3.57 -0.44
N GLU A 51 19.39 -3.81 -0.85
CA GLU A 51 19.85 -5.10 -1.39
C GLU A 51 18.97 -5.61 -2.54
N ILE A 52 18.51 -4.72 -3.41
CA ILE A 52 17.65 -5.08 -4.53
C ILE A 52 18.52 -5.69 -5.63
N ASN A 53 18.23 -6.91 -6.04
CA ASN A 53 18.95 -7.58 -7.11
C ASN A 53 18.69 -6.90 -8.46
N GLN A 54 19.68 -6.90 -9.33
CA GLN A 54 19.61 -6.30 -10.67
C GLN A 54 18.39 -6.75 -11.49
N PHE A 55 17.97 -8.01 -11.32
CA PHE A 55 16.76 -8.54 -11.97
C PHE A 55 15.51 -7.72 -11.61
N TYR A 56 15.33 -7.38 -10.32
CA TYR A 56 14.23 -6.55 -9.82
C TYR A 56 14.46 -5.07 -10.16
N ALA A 57 15.69 -4.58 -9.99
CA ALA A 57 16.08 -3.19 -10.26
C ALA A 57 15.73 -2.76 -11.69
N ASN A 58 16.00 -3.61 -12.69
CA ASN A 58 15.74 -3.33 -14.11
C ASN A 58 14.26 -3.05 -14.43
N LYS A 59 13.33 -3.45 -13.56
CA LYS A 59 11.89 -3.24 -13.76
C LYS A 59 11.36 -1.98 -13.11
N ILE A 60 12.05 -1.44 -12.10
CA ILE A 60 11.62 -0.26 -11.34
C ILE A 60 11.36 0.95 -12.25
N LYS A 61 12.08 1.09 -13.39
CA LYS A 61 11.84 2.16 -14.37
C LYS A 61 10.39 2.22 -14.91
N CYS A 62 9.62 1.13 -14.85
CA CYS A 62 8.21 1.13 -15.27
C CYS A 62 7.32 2.01 -14.38
N LEU A 63 7.74 2.25 -13.13
CA LEU A 63 7.02 3.06 -12.15
C LEU A 63 6.96 4.54 -12.52
N SER A 64 7.83 5.02 -13.41
CA SER A 64 7.78 6.39 -13.95
C SER A 64 6.42 6.77 -14.56
N LYS A 65 5.64 5.77 -15.01
CA LYS A 65 4.30 5.95 -15.60
C LYS A 65 3.17 6.00 -14.58
N PHE A 66 3.50 5.91 -13.29
CA PHE A 66 2.53 5.80 -12.21
C PHE A 66 2.70 6.93 -11.20
N LYS A 67 1.57 7.41 -10.68
CA LYS A 67 1.49 7.98 -9.34
C LYS A 67 1.29 6.82 -8.37
N ILE A 68 2.17 6.69 -7.39
CA ILE A 68 2.07 5.65 -6.36
C ILE A 68 1.44 6.28 -5.12
N VAL A 69 0.51 5.58 -4.49
CA VAL A 69 -0.10 5.94 -3.21
C VAL A 69 -0.08 4.71 -2.30
N PHE A 70 0.35 4.88 -1.07
CA PHE A 70 0.32 3.82 -0.07
C PHE A 70 -0.90 3.95 0.84
N VAL A 71 -1.50 2.82 1.17
CA VAL A 71 -2.53 2.70 2.21
C VAL A 71 -2.00 1.73 3.26
N PHE A 72 -1.76 2.25 4.47
CA PHE A 72 -1.19 1.50 5.57
C PHE A 72 -2.25 1.20 6.63
N ASP A 73 -2.38 -0.08 6.94
CA ASP A 73 -3.22 -0.56 8.02
C ASP A 73 -2.60 -0.23 9.38
N ASP A 74 -3.25 0.67 10.11
CA ASP A 74 -2.95 1.00 11.50
C ASP A 74 -4.08 0.53 12.43
N SER A 75 -4.80 -0.53 12.09
CA SER A 75 -5.87 -1.12 12.91
C SER A 75 -5.35 -1.92 14.11
N GLY A 76 -6.22 -2.22 15.08
CA GLY A 76 -5.82 -2.93 16.30
C GLY A 76 -5.19 -4.31 16.07
N SER A 77 -5.56 -5.02 14.98
CA SER A 77 -5.02 -6.36 14.65
C SER A 77 -3.53 -6.32 14.31
N MET A 78 -3.03 -5.18 13.84
CA MET A 78 -1.62 -5.00 13.48
C MET A 78 -0.65 -5.09 14.67
N LYS A 79 -1.15 -5.10 15.93
CA LYS A 79 -0.36 -5.39 17.14
C LYS A 79 0.03 -6.86 17.28
N ALA A 80 -0.59 -7.76 16.51
CA ALA A 80 -0.30 -9.18 16.62
C ALA A 80 1.17 -9.45 16.26
N THR A 81 1.79 -10.39 16.98
CA THR A 81 3.15 -10.83 16.70
C THR A 81 3.17 -11.82 15.55
N LEU A 82 4.19 -11.72 14.70
CA LEU A 82 4.40 -12.63 13.58
C LEU A 82 5.21 -13.84 14.04
N LYS A 83 4.73 -15.06 13.74
CA LYS A 83 5.50 -16.27 14.07
C LYS A 83 6.85 -16.28 13.34
N LYS A 84 6.86 -15.82 12.10
CA LYS A 84 8.03 -15.69 11.22
C LYS A 84 8.00 -14.29 10.60
N SER A 85 9.06 -13.54 10.80
CA SER A 85 9.30 -12.23 10.19
C SER A 85 10.81 -12.08 9.99
N PRO A 86 11.27 -11.37 8.94
CA PRO A 86 12.69 -11.03 8.80
C PRO A 86 13.22 -10.16 9.94
N LEU A 87 12.34 -9.51 10.70
CA LEU A 87 12.67 -8.65 11.83
C LEU A 87 12.75 -9.39 13.16
N ASN A 88 12.39 -10.68 13.20
CA ASN A 88 12.50 -11.47 14.42
C ASN A 88 13.98 -11.63 14.82
N THR A 89 14.29 -11.38 16.09
CA THR A 89 15.62 -11.61 16.67
C THR A 89 15.54 -12.66 17.78
N TYR A 90 16.68 -13.04 18.36
CA TYR A 90 16.72 -14.06 19.41
C TYR A 90 15.85 -13.68 20.63
N GLY A 91 14.64 -14.24 20.69
CA GLY A 91 13.67 -14.03 21.77
C GLY A 91 12.66 -12.90 21.56
N LEU A 92 12.81 -12.07 20.52
CA LEU A 92 11.87 -10.99 20.22
C LEU A 92 11.15 -11.23 18.89
N LYS A 93 9.82 -11.16 18.95
CA LYS A 93 8.95 -11.30 17.79
C LYS A 93 8.49 -9.93 17.33
N ALA A 94 8.72 -9.63 16.06
CA ALA A 94 8.16 -8.46 15.41
C ALA A 94 6.64 -8.57 15.33
N THR A 95 5.97 -7.43 15.42
CA THR A 95 4.55 -7.30 15.13
C THR A 95 4.30 -7.10 13.64
N ARG A 96 3.05 -7.26 13.22
CA ARG A 96 2.62 -6.92 11.85
C ARG A 96 2.89 -5.43 11.54
N TRP A 97 2.74 -4.58 12.57
CA TRP A 97 3.07 -3.15 12.50
C TRP A 97 4.56 -2.88 12.29
N ASP A 98 5.45 -3.66 12.92
CA ASP A 98 6.89 -3.51 12.71
C ASP A 98 7.30 -3.91 11.29
N GLU A 99 6.70 -4.98 10.75
CA GLU A 99 6.95 -5.39 9.37
C GLU A 99 6.40 -4.38 8.36
N LEU A 100 5.21 -3.82 8.61
CA LEU A 100 4.66 -2.72 7.80
C LEU A 100 5.58 -1.49 7.82
N GLN A 101 6.14 -1.10 8.98
CA GLN A 101 7.09 0.00 9.08
C GLN A 101 8.34 -0.24 8.21
N TYR A 102 8.86 -1.46 8.25
CA TYR A 102 10.02 -1.83 7.44
C TYR A 102 9.69 -1.83 5.94
N PHE A 103 8.52 -2.35 5.55
CA PHE A 103 8.00 -2.22 4.20
C PHE A 103 7.87 -0.76 3.77
N ALA A 104 7.28 0.10 4.61
CA ALA A 104 7.06 1.50 4.33
C ALA A 104 8.37 2.25 4.07
N LYS A 105 9.41 2.01 4.87
CA LYS A 105 10.73 2.63 4.67
C LYS A 105 11.25 2.40 3.25
N ILE A 106 11.21 1.15 2.80
CA ILE A 106 11.74 0.75 1.49
C ILE A 106 10.81 1.21 0.36
N GLY A 107 9.50 1.05 0.55
CA GLY A 107 8.50 1.41 -0.46
C GLY A 107 8.47 2.90 -0.76
N ILE A 108 8.65 3.76 0.25
CA ILE A 108 8.74 5.21 0.09
C ILE A 108 10.00 5.58 -0.72
N ASP A 109 11.16 5.01 -0.38
CA ASP A 109 12.41 5.27 -1.11
C ASP A 109 12.27 4.89 -2.60
N ILE A 110 11.70 3.71 -2.89
CA ILE A 110 11.45 3.25 -4.26
C ILE A 110 10.45 4.17 -4.98
N ALA A 111 9.35 4.55 -4.34
CA ALA A 111 8.32 5.38 -4.97
C ALA A 111 8.83 6.79 -5.31
N ASN A 112 9.69 7.35 -4.47
CA ASN A 112 10.22 8.70 -4.64
C ASN A 112 11.32 8.80 -5.71
N LEU A 113 11.85 7.68 -6.22
CA LEU A 113 12.74 7.69 -7.38
C LEU A 113 12.11 8.38 -8.60
N PHE A 114 10.79 8.37 -8.74
CA PHE A 114 10.09 8.95 -9.90
C PHE A 114 9.12 10.07 -9.55
N ASN A 115 9.16 10.54 -8.30
CA ASN A 115 8.23 11.53 -7.79
C ASN A 115 8.96 12.57 -6.94
N SER A 116 9.37 13.67 -7.57
CA SER A 116 10.07 14.78 -6.90
C SER A 116 9.25 15.45 -5.81
N ASN A 117 7.91 15.40 -5.92
CA ASN A 117 7.01 16.00 -4.95
C ASN A 117 6.74 15.07 -3.76
N GLY A 118 7.29 13.86 -3.76
CA GLY A 118 7.02 12.85 -2.74
C GLY A 118 5.70 12.12 -2.93
N THR A 119 5.53 11.01 -2.22
CA THR A 119 4.38 10.11 -2.36
C THR A 119 3.31 10.38 -1.30
N ASP A 120 2.05 10.02 -1.59
CA ASP A 120 0.96 10.16 -0.63
C ASP A 120 0.79 8.86 0.16
N VAL A 121 0.52 8.99 1.46
CA VAL A 121 0.29 7.87 2.38
C VAL A 121 -1.03 8.09 3.12
N TYR A 122 -1.86 7.07 3.15
CA TYR A 122 -3.13 7.06 3.88
C TYR A 122 -3.05 6.00 4.97
N PHE A 123 -3.33 6.38 6.21
CA PHE A 123 -3.57 5.41 7.28
C PHE A 123 -5.06 5.09 7.36
N LEU A 124 -5.42 3.89 7.81
CA LEU A 124 -6.85 3.51 7.86
C LEU A 124 -7.64 4.29 8.94
N ASN A 125 -7.00 4.50 10.08
CA ASN A 125 -7.53 5.15 11.29
C ASN A 125 -6.76 6.44 11.64
N GLY A 126 -5.67 6.74 10.94
CA GLY A 126 -4.89 7.97 11.07
C GLY A 126 -5.17 8.98 9.97
N ASN A 127 -4.55 10.15 10.07
CA ASN A 127 -4.61 11.17 9.03
C ASN A 127 -3.76 10.76 7.81
N SER A 128 -4.17 11.19 6.61
CA SER A 128 -3.32 11.09 5.43
C SER A 128 -2.13 12.03 5.53
N VAL A 129 -1.01 11.63 4.93
CA VAL A 129 0.24 12.38 4.83
C VAL A 129 0.57 12.54 3.36
N HIS A 130 0.72 13.78 2.93
CA HIS A 130 0.96 14.11 1.53
C HIS A 130 2.42 14.46 1.29
N ASN A 131 2.90 14.27 0.06
CA ASN A 131 4.24 14.70 -0.37
C ASN A 131 5.37 14.14 0.52
N VAL A 132 5.25 12.88 0.93
CA VAL A 132 6.24 12.18 1.74
C VAL A 132 7.49 11.94 0.89
N SER A 133 8.55 12.70 1.15
CA SER A 133 9.83 12.61 0.44
C SER A 133 10.81 11.62 1.08
N SER A 134 10.59 11.26 2.35
CA SER A 134 11.42 10.30 3.07
C SER A 134 10.63 9.60 4.19
N PHE A 135 11.11 8.45 4.65
CA PHE A 135 10.52 7.76 5.81
C PHE A 135 10.51 8.62 7.08
N ASN A 136 11.45 9.55 7.25
CA ASN A 136 11.49 10.44 8.41
C ASN A 136 10.23 11.33 8.52
N ASN A 137 9.57 11.64 7.40
CA ASN A 137 8.30 12.36 7.41
C ASN A 137 7.16 11.51 7.99
N LEU A 138 7.26 10.17 7.93
CA LEU A 138 6.27 9.23 8.46
C LEU A 138 6.58 8.77 9.89
N ALA A 139 7.84 8.82 10.32
CA ALA A 139 8.25 8.31 11.64
C ALA A 139 7.35 8.79 12.80
N PRO A 140 6.88 10.06 12.88
CA PRO A 140 5.95 10.48 13.95
C PRO A 140 4.59 9.75 13.93
N TYR A 141 4.10 9.36 12.77
CA TYR A 141 2.82 8.65 12.62
C TYR A 141 2.92 7.20 13.12
N PHE A 142 4.12 6.62 13.04
CA PHE A 142 4.41 5.28 13.53
C PHE A 142 4.63 5.20 15.06
N GLN A 143 4.80 6.33 15.75
CA GLN A 143 4.95 6.38 17.21
C GLN A 143 3.65 6.02 17.94
N ARG A 144 2.49 6.26 17.32
CA ARG A 144 1.20 5.85 17.86
C ARG A 144 0.99 4.37 17.57
N ALA A 145 0.77 3.56 18.61
CA ALA A 145 0.42 2.16 18.44
C ALA A 145 -0.86 2.02 17.59
N PRO A 146 -0.93 1.04 16.68
CA PRO A 146 -2.07 0.89 15.77
C PRO A 146 -3.35 0.57 16.57
N SER A 147 -4.50 1.09 16.15
CA SER A 147 -5.77 0.96 16.85
C SER A 147 -6.94 1.25 15.91
N GLY A 148 -8.14 0.80 16.28
CA GLY A 148 -9.34 0.99 15.47
C GLY A 148 -9.63 -0.20 14.56
N TYR A 149 -10.42 0.05 13.53
CA TYR A 149 -10.97 -0.94 12.61
C TYR A 149 -10.20 -0.95 11.28
N THR A 150 -10.70 -1.67 10.28
CA THR A 150 -10.07 -1.85 8.96
C THR A 150 -10.94 -1.26 7.82
N PRO A 151 -11.22 0.05 7.82
CA PRO A 151 -12.11 0.76 6.87
C PRO A 151 -11.55 0.94 5.45
N LEU A 152 -11.13 -0.17 4.83
CA LEU A 152 -10.51 -0.20 3.50
C LEU A 152 -11.38 0.46 2.42
N SER A 153 -12.68 0.16 2.38
CA SER A 153 -13.60 0.73 1.38
C SER A 153 -13.64 2.26 1.45
N ARG A 154 -13.77 2.81 2.66
CA ARG A 154 -13.82 4.27 2.89
C ARG A 154 -12.51 4.94 2.48
N VAL A 155 -11.39 4.36 2.93
CA VAL A 155 -10.06 4.96 2.71
C VAL A 155 -9.68 4.89 1.24
N ILE A 156 -9.93 3.77 0.56
CA ILE A 156 -9.66 3.65 -0.88
C ILE A 156 -10.55 4.59 -1.67
N ASN A 157 -11.84 4.72 -1.35
CA ASN A 157 -12.68 5.74 -2.01
C ASN A 157 -12.12 7.17 -1.83
N SER A 158 -11.56 7.47 -0.65
CA SER A 158 -10.91 8.77 -0.42
C SER A 158 -9.67 8.95 -1.30
N VAL A 159 -8.83 7.91 -1.42
CA VAL A 159 -7.69 7.88 -2.35
C VAL A 159 -8.17 8.13 -3.79
N LEU A 160 -9.20 7.42 -4.23
CA LEU A 160 -9.75 7.53 -5.58
C LEU A 160 -10.27 8.93 -5.88
N ASN A 161 -10.98 9.55 -4.94
CA ASN A 161 -11.51 10.91 -5.09
C ASN A 161 -10.38 11.95 -5.17
N ASN A 162 -9.34 11.79 -4.34
CA ASN A 162 -8.20 12.71 -4.32
C ASN A 162 -7.23 12.52 -5.51
N ASN A 163 -7.35 11.39 -6.22
CA ASN A 163 -6.45 11.00 -7.31
C ASN A 163 -7.25 10.66 -8.58
N ASN A 164 -8.21 11.51 -8.93
CA ASN A 164 -9.01 11.30 -10.12
C ASN A 164 -8.10 11.16 -11.36
N PRO A 165 -8.24 10.08 -12.17
CA PRO A 165 -7.42 9.89 -13.37
C PRO A 165 -7.40 11.07 -14.34
N MET A 166 -8.47 11.86 -14.41
CA MET A 166 -8.52 13.08 -15.23
C MET A 166 -7.51 14.14 -14.80
N VAL A 167 -7.08 14.12 -13.53
CA VAL A 167 -6.12 15.06 -12.93
C VAL A 167 -4.68 14.50 -12.98
N LEU A 168 -4.52 13.19 -13.21
CA LEU A 168 -3.20 12.55 -13.26
C LEU A 168 -2.50 12.69 -14.63
N GLY A 169 -3.17 13.28 -15.62
CA GLY A 169 -2.65 13.42 -16.98
C GLY A 169 -2.32 12.06 -17.60
N ASP A 170 -1.09 11.89 -18.07
CA ASP A 170 -0.62 10.63 -18.67
C ASP A 170 -0.26 9.54 -17.64
N LYS A 171 -0.22 9.89 -16.34
CA LYS A 171 0.11 8.93 -15.28
C LYS A 171 -1.10 8.07 -14.92
N LYS A 172 -0.84 6.79 -14.69
CA LYS A 172 -1.78 5.86 -14.05
C LYS A 172 -1.69 5.99 -12.53
N LEU A 173 -2.70 5.50 -11.80
CA LEU A 173 -2.63 5.40 -10.34
C LEU A 173 -2.26 3.97 -9.95
N LEU A 174 -1.29 3.82 -9.05
CA LEU A 174 -1.01 2.58 -8.34
C LEU A 174 -1.31 2.78 -6.86
N ILE A 175 -2.22 1.98 -6.32
CA ILE A 175 -2.54 1.95 -4.88
C ILE A 175 -1.90 0.69 -4.29
N VAL A 176 -1.00 0.86 -3.33
CA VAL A 176 -0.39 -0.26 -2.59
C VAL A 176 -1.00 -0.29 -1.20
N VAL A 177 -1.85 -1.28 -0.93
CA VAL A 177 -2.50 -1.49 0.36
C VAL A 177 -1.69 -2.51 1.14
N VAL A 178 -1.31 -2.20 2.38
CA VAL A 178 -0.59 -3.12 3.27
C VAL A 178 -1.46 -3.36 4.50
N THR A 179 -1.98 -4.58 4.67
CA THR A 179 -3.02 -4.91 5.66
C THR A 179 -2.91 -6.37 6.11
N ASP A 180 -3.47 -6.69 7.27
CA ASP A 180 -3.42 -8.03 7.86
C ASP A 180 -4.75 -8.78 7.89
N GLY A 181 -5.83 -8.18 7.37
CA GLY A 181 -7.15 -8.65 7.75
C GLY A 181 -8.31 -8.33 6.82
N GLU A 182 -9.50 -8.65 7.35
CA GLU A 182 -10.77 -8.47 6.69
C GLU A 182 -11.22 -6.99 6.79
N PRO A 183 -11.69 -6.38 5.69
CA PRO A 183 -12.26 -5.04 5.73
C PRO A 183 -13.45 -4.98 6.70
N THR A 184 -13.51 -3.91 7.47
CA THR A 184 -14.65 -3.57 8.32
C THR A 184 -15.12 -2.14 8.04
N ASP A 185 -16.33 -1.79 8.43
CA ASP A 185 -16.79 -0.41 8.44
C ASP A 185 -16.25 0.34 9.69
N ASP A 186 -16.60 1.62 9.82
CA ASP A 186 -16.13 2.47 10.93
C ASP A 186 -16.73 2.07 12.31
N ILE A 187 -17.63 1.08 12.35
CA ILE A 187 -18.17 0.50 13.58
C ILE A 187 -17.78 -0.98 13.78
N GLY A 188 -16.85 -1.49 12.97
CA GLY A 188 -16.26 -2.82 13.10
C GLY A 188 -17.08 -3.97 12.49
N LYS A 189 -18.09 -3.71 11.67
CA LYS A 189 -18.81 -4.76 10.93
C LYS A 189 -18.08 -5.11 9.65
N SER A 190 -18.07 -6.39 9.26
CA SER A 190 -17.48 -6.84 7.99
C SER A 190 -18.00 -6.05 6.78
N ASP A 191 -17.08 -5.55 5.96
CA ASP A 191 -17.36 -4.84 4.71
C ASP A 191 -16.63 -5.46 3.51
N ILE A 192 -16.52 -6.81 3.49
CA ILE A 192 -15.94 -7.55 2.35
C ILE A 192 -16.64 -7.15 1.04
N LYS A 193 -17.97 -7.00 1.06
CA LYS A 193 -18.74 -6.68 -0.14
C LYS A 193 -18.49 -5.26 -0.63
N GLY A 194 -18.44 -4.27 0.26
CA GLY A 194 -18.10 -2.89 -0.09
C GLY A 194 -16.70 -2.82 -0.67
N PHE A 195 -15.74 -3.48 -0.04
CA PHE A 195 -14.35 -3.45 -0.50
C PHE A 195 -14.21 -4.08 -1.89
N LYS A 196 -14.86 -5.23 -2.11
CA LYS A 196 -14.91 -5.87 -3.44
C LYS A 196 -15.48 -4.93 -4.50
N ASN A 197 -16.54 -4.19 -4.18
CA ASN A 197 -17.17 -3.27 -5.11
C ASN A 197 -16.23 -2.10 -5.47
N VAL A 198 -15.57 -1.51 -4.47
CA VAL A 198 -14.57 -0.44 -4.70
C VAL A 198 -13.49 -0.93 -5.66
N LEU A 199 -12.95 -2.13 -5.42
CA LEU A 199 -11.98 -2.73 -6.33
C LEU A 199 -12.59 -2.97 -7.72
N LYS A 200 -13.75 -3.60 -7.83
CA LYS A 200 -14.32 -3.98 -9.13
C LYS A 200 -14.67 -2.79 -10.03
N PHE A 201 -15.17 -1.70 -9.44
CA PHE A 201 -15.74 -0.57 -10.18
C PHE A 201 -14.82 0.65 -10.28
N ARG A 202 -13.58 0.56 -9.78
CA ARG A 202 -12.56 1.61 -10.00
C ARG A 202 -12.25 1.78 -11.49
N HIS A 203 -11.81 2.99 -11.87
CA HIS A 203 -11.43 3.30 -13.24
C HIS A 203 -10.30 2.37 -13.77
N PRO A 204 -10.31 1.96 -15.06
CA PRO A 204 -9.34 1.02 -15.61
C PRO A 204 -7.87 1.44 -15.52
N ASN A 205 -7.56 2.74 -15.41
CA ASN A 205 -6.19 3.24 -15.21
C ASN A 205 -5.67 3.11 -13.78
N ILE A 206 -6.43 2.48 -12.88
CA ILE A 206 -6.03 2.28 -11.48
C ILE A 206 -5.61 0.85 -11.25
N HIS A 207 -4.36 0.68 -10.84
CA HIS A 207 -3.77 -0.56 -10.39
C HIS A 207 -3.83 -0.61 -8.87
N THR A 208 -4.01 -1.81 -8.33
CA THR A 208 -4.04 -2.02 -6.88
C THR A 208 -3.25 -3.28 -6.55
N THR A 209 -2.28 -3.17 -5.65
CA THR A 209 -1.66 -4.32 -5.03
C THR A 209 -2.05 -4.36 -3.56
N ILE A 210 -2.47 -5.52 -3.07
CA ILE A 210 -2.72 -5.75 -1.65
C ILE A 210 -1.62 -6.66 -1.11
N VAL A 211 -0.89 -6.18 -0.12
CA VAL A 211 0.22 -6.87 0.53
C VAL A 211 -0.27 -7.37 1.88
N SER A 212 -0.15 -8.67 2.10
CA SER A 212 -0.52 -9.34 3.35
C SER A 212 0.57 -9.14 4.41
N CYS A 213 0.18 -8.58 5.55
CA CYS A 213 1.00 -8.53 6.77
C CYS A 213 0.49 -9.52 7.82
N THR A 214 0.18 -10.75 7.43
CA THR A 214 -0.28 -11.80 8.36
C THR A 214 0.30 -13.16 8.01
N ASP A 215 0.55 -13.99 9.03
CA ASP A 215 0.85 -15.41 8.88
C ASP A 215 -0.42 -16.30 8.81
N ASP A 216 -1.60 -15.69 8.93
CA ASP A 216 -2.90 -16.35 8.73
C ASP A 216 -3.36 -16.23 7.27
N ARG A 217 -3.07 -17.27 6.50
CA ARG A 217 -3.48 -17.35 5.09
C ARG A 217 -5.00 -17.49 4.89
N ILE A 218 -5.75 -17.91 5.91
CA ILE A 218 -7.20 -18.12 5.77
C ILE A 218 -7.91 -16.77 5.69
N THR A 219 -7.49 -15.80 6.51
CA THR A 219 -8.06 -14.45 6.54
C THR A 219 -7.97 -13.78 5.17
N MET A 220 -6.92 -14.04 4.40
CA MET A 220 -6.69 -13.41 3.09
C MET A 220 -7.20 -14.24 1.90
N SER A 221 -7.81 -15.41 2.14
CA SER A 221 -8.24 -16.33 1.07
C SER A 221 -9.24 -15.72 0.09
N TYR A 222 -10.08 -14.79 0.53
CA TYR A 222 -11.04 -14.10 -0.31
C TYR A 222 -10.36 -13.19 -1.34
N LEU A 223 -9.21 -12.58 -1.00
CA LEU A 223 -8.42 -11.74 -1.89
C LEU A 223 -7.73 -12.54 -2.98
N ASN A 224 -7.14 -13.68 -2.62
CA ASN A 224 -6.55 -14.62 -3.57
C ASN A 224 -7.57 -15.13 -4.60
N ASN A 225 -8.84 -15.22 -4.21
CA ASN A 225 -9.90 -15.49 -5.17
C ASN A 225 -10.11 -14.27 -6.10
N TRP A 226 -10.20 -13.07 -5.56
CA TRP A 226 -10.50 -11.85 -6.34
C TRP A 226 -9.42 -11.47 -7.34
N ASP A 227 -8.14 -11.61 -6.98
CA ASP A 227 -7.00 -11.35 -7.86
C ASP A 227 -7.14 -12.08 -9.23
N ARG A 228 -7.71 -13.28 -9.22
CA ARG A 228 -7.93 -14.09 -10.43
C ARG A 228 -8.91 -13.47 -11.44
N PHE A 229 -9.77 -12.53 -11.03
CA PHE A 229 -10.85 -12.03 -11.87
C PHE A 229 -11.02 -10.51 -11.86
N ILE A 230 -10.53 -9.80 -10.86
CA ILE A 230 -10.57 -8.34 -10.82
C ILE A 230 -9.36 -7.83 -11.61
N PRO A 231 -9.55 -7.13 -12.74
CA PRO A 231 -8.42 -6.66 -13.54
C PRO A 231 -7.52 -5.71 -12.75
N ARG A 232 -6.20 -5.79 -13.00
CA ARG A 232 -5.16 -4.92 -12.41
C ARG A 232 -5.19 -4.89 -10.88
N LEU A 233 -5.76 -5.94 -10.28
CA LEU A 233 -5.56 -6.28 -8.88
C LEU A 233 -4.41 -7.30 -8.84
N ASP A 234 -3.67 -7.25 -7.75
CA ASP A 234 -2.67 -8.23 -7.38
C ASP A 234 -2.70 -8.39 -5.86
N VAL A 235 -2.42 -9.60 -5.37
CA VAL A 235 -2.45 -9.95 -3.94
C VAL A 235 -1.18 -10.71 -3.62
N MET A 236 -0.37 -10.11 -2.76
CA MET A 236 0.95 -10.62 -2.36
C MET A 236 0.88 -11.17 -0.94
N ASP A 237 1.37 -12.41 -0.77
CA ASP A 237 1.53 -13.03 0.55
C ASP A 237 2.65 -12.35 1.36
N ASP A 238 2.79 -12.72 2.64
CA ASP A 238 3.87 -12.24 3.50
C ASP A 238 5.26 -12.62 2.95
N PHE A 239 6.30 -11.87 3.31
CA PHE A 239 7.66 -12.08 2.80
C PHE A 239 8.17 -13.52 2.99
N VAL A 240 7.88 -14.14 4.13
CA VAL A 240 8.41 -15.48 4.45
C VAL A 240 7.73 -16.53 3.59
N SER A 241 6.43 -16.38 3.35
CA SER A 241 5.67 -17.19 2.40
C SER A 241 6.19 -17.01 0.98
N GLU A 242 6.25 -15.77 0.51
CA GLU A 242 6.71 -15.42 -0.83
C GLU A 242 8.11 -15.97 -1.13
N ARG A 243 9.07 -15.74 -0.24
CA ARG A 243 10.44 -16.24 -0.39
C ARG A 243 10.52 -17.75 -0.53
N LYS A 244 9.69 -18.51 0.20
CA LYS A 244 9.67 -19.97 0.08
C LYS A 244 9.18 -20.39 -1.30
N GLU A 245 8.20 -19.69 -1.85
CA GLU A 245 7.64 -20.01 -3.17
C GLU A 245 8.63 -19.67 -4.29
N VAL A 246 9.30 -18.52 -4.19
CA VAL A 246 10.43 -18.17 -5.06
C VAL A 246 11.53 -19.23 -4.98
N PHE A 247 11.98 -19.63 -3.79
CA PHE A 247 13.03 -20.64 -3.64
C PHE A 247 12.61 -22.02 -4.15
N ARG A 248 11.34 -22.39 -3.99
CA ARG A 248 10.79 -23.62 -4.55
C ARG A 248 10.87 -23.65 -6.07
N LEU A 249 10.65 -22.51 -6.74
CA LEU A 249 10.62 -22.45 -8.21
C LEU A 249 11.95 -22.09 -8.86
N LYS A 250 12.76 -21.25 -8.22
CA LYS A 250 14.03 -20.73 -8.75
C LYS A 250 15.26 -21.44 -8.16
N GLY A 251 15.08 -22.21 -7.10
CA GLY A 251 16.14 -22.86 -6.34
C GLY A 251 16.53 -22.06 -5.09
N SER A 252 17.04 -22.76 -4.07
CA SER A 252 17.42 -22.17 -2.78
C SER A 252 18.57 -21.16 -2.85
N ASN A 253 19.34 -21.17 -3.94
CA ASN A 253 20.46 -20.26 -4.16
C ASN A 253 20.05 -18.98 -4.90
N PHE A 254 18.78 -18.84 -5.26
CA PHE A 254 18.29 -17.62 -5.89
C PHE A 254 18.26 -16.48 -4.86
N PRO A 255 18.92 -15.33 -5.12
CA PRO A 255 18.88 -14.21 -4.19
C PRO A 255 17.48 -13.60 -4.15
N PHE A 256 16.94 -13.44 -2.95
CA PHE A 256 15.65 -12.79 -2.74
C PHE A 256 15.66 -12.07 -1.39
N SER A 257 16.03 -10.80 -1.42
CA SER A 257 16.05 -9.91 -0.27
C SER A 257 14.65 -9.40 0.08
N PHE A 258 14.52 -8.71 1.21
CA PHE A 258 13.27 -8.01 1.52
C PHE A 258 13.05 -6.82 0.58
N GLY A 259 14.11 -6.18 0.07
CA GLY A 259 13.99 -5.16 -0.98
C GLY A 259 13.41 -5.72 -2.27
N ASP A 260 13.85 -6.90 -2.70
CA ASP A 260 13.30 -7.61 -3.86
C ASP A 260 11.80 -7.88 -3.69
N TYR A 261 11.40 -8.29 -2.49
CA TYR A 261 10.00 -8.49 -2.12
C TYR A 261 9.16 -7.20 -2.21
N VAL A 262 9.66 -6.09 -1.68
CA VAL A 262 8.96 -4.80 -1.77
C VAL A 262 8.81 -4.36 -3.23
N VAL A 263 9.85 -4.53 -4.05
CA VAL A 263 9.78 -4.27 -5.50
C VAL A 263 8.72 -5.16 -6.16
N LYS A 264 8.67 -6.45 -5.83
CA LYS A 264 7.64 -7.38 -6.32
C LYS A 264 6.25 -6.87 -5.96
N CYS A 265 6.03 -6.47 -4.70
CA CYS A 265 4.75 -5.95 -4.22
C CYS A 265 4.31 -4.67 -4.97
N ILE A 266 5.22 -3.76 -5.26
CA ILE A 266 4.87 -2.52 -5.96
C ILE A 266 4.59 -2.80 -7.45
N ILE A 267 5.34 -3.71 -8.08
CA ILE A 267 5.28 -3.93 -9.54
C ILE A 267 4.27 -5.02 -9.95
N GLY A 268 3.86 -5.93 -9.07
CA GLY A 268 3.10 -7.13 -9.46
C GLY A 268 1.78 -6.85 -10.19
N SER A 269 1.00 -5.85 -9.75
CA SER A 269 -0.21 -5.42 -10.47
C SER A 269 0.05 -4.71 -11.81
N ILE A 270 1.31 -4.35 -12.12
CA ILE A 270 1.73 -3.64 -13.33
C ILE A 270 2.35 -4.59 -14.37
N ASP A 271 3.25 -5.48 -13.95
CA ASP A 271 3.97 -6.41 -14.83
C ASP A 271 3.58 -7.86 -14.49
N MET A 272 2.75 -8.46 -15.35
CA MET A 272 2.31 -9.86 -15.19
C MET A 272 3.45 -10.87 -15.15
N ALA A 273 4.63 -10.55 -15.71
CA ALA A 273 5.77 -11.45 -15.61
C ALA A 273 6.28 -11.57 -14.17
N PHE A 274 6.09 -10.52 -13.35
CA PHE A 274 6.47 -10.46 -11.94
C PHE A 274 5.45 -11.17 -11.04
N ASP A 275 4.18 -10.92 -11.31
CA ASP A 275 3.03 -11.66 -10.75
C ASP A 275 3.22 -13.18 -10.91
N GLN A 276 3.69 -13.64 -12.08
CA GLN A 276 3.82 -15.07 -12.39
C GLN A 276 5.14 -15.74 -11.96
N MET A 277 6.01 -15.07 -11.19
CA MET A 277 7.35 -15.59 -10.90
C MET A 277 7.38 -16.75 -9.92
N ASP A 278 6.44 -16.77 -9.01
CA ASP A 278 6.20 -17.73 -7.93
C ASP A 278 5.05 -18.72 -8.28
N GLU A 279 4.40 -18.54 -9.44
CA GLU A 279 3.36 -19.43 -9.95
C GLU A 279 3.89 -20.64 -10.74
N THR A 280 3.30 -21.82 -10.53
CA THR A 280 3.63 -23.04 -11.31
C THR A 280 2.99 -23.06 -12.71
N ILE A 281 3.60 -23.80 -13.65
CA ILE A 281 3.17 -23.93 -15.06
C ILE A 281 1.72 -24.44 -15.23
N SER A 282 1.18 -25.21 -14.28
CA SER A 282 -0.22 -25.66 -14.29
C SER A 282 -1.21 -24.51 -14.05
N PHE A 283 -0.85 -23.51 -13.25
CA PHE A 283 -1.62 -22.28 -13.04
C PHE A 283 -1.55 -21.34 -14.26
N ARG A 284 -0.41 -21.29 -14.97
CA ARG A 284 -0.19 -20.44 -16.16
C ARG A 284 -1.23 -20.59 -17.28
N ARG A 285 -1.77 -21.80 -17.49
CA ARG A 285 -2.79 -22.06 -18.55
C ARG A 285 -4.18 -21.51 -18.20
N SER A 286 -4.49 -21.37 -16.90
CA SER A 286 -5.78 -20.90 -16.40
C SER A 286 -5.85 -19.38 -16.31
N PHE A 287 -4.72 -18.73 -15.95
CA PHE A 287 -4.61 -17.27 -15.84
C PHE A 287 -4.56 -16.55 -17.20
N LYS A 288 -3.80 -17.08 -18.18
CA LYS A 288 -3.65 -16.48 -19.52
C LYS A 288 -4.97 -16.40 -20.32
N LYS A 289 -5.93 -17.29 -20.04
CA LYS A 289 -7.26 -17.25 -20.68
C LYS A 289 -8.25 -16.31 -20.01
N ARG A 290 -7.98 -15.79 -18.81
CA ARG A 290 -8.97 -15.04 -17.99
C ARG A 290 -8.68 -13.55 -17.86
N LYS A 291 -7.41 -13.13 -17.70
CA LYS A 291 -7.05 -11.68 -17.66
C LYS A 291 -7.31 -10.98 -19.02
N ASP A 292 -7.17 -11.68 -20.14
CA ASP A 292 -7.44 -11.16 -21.50
C ASP A 292 -8.92 -11.20 -21.94
N LYS A 293 -9.83 -11.77 -21.11
CA LYS A 293 -11.23 -12.03 -21.49
C LYS A 293 -12.28 -11.16 -20.78
N CYS A 294 -11.90 -10.20 -19.94
CA CYS A 294 -12.88 -9.23 -19.44
C CYS A 294 -13.22 -8.26 -20.58
N PRO A 295 -14.47 -8.26 -21.10
CA PRO A 295 -14.88 -7.25 -22.05
C PRO A 295 -14.91 -5.91 -21.33
N VAL A 296 -14.37 -4.88 -21.98
CA VAL A 296 -14.72 -3.50 -21.67
C VAL A 296 -16.20 -3.36 -22.04
N MET A 297 -17.08 -3.35 -21.03
CA MET A 297 -18.45 -2.86 -21.16
C MET A 297 -18.51 -1.49 -20.50
#